data_AF-A0A3T0L3U0-F1
#
_entry.id   AF-A0A3T0L3U0-F1
#
_cell.length_a   1.000
_cell.length_b   1.000
_cell.length_c   1.000
_cell.angle_alpha   90.00
_cell.angle_beta   90.00
_cell.angle_gamma   90.00
#
_symmetry.space_group_name_H-M   'P 1'
#
loop_
_entity.id
_entity.type
_entity.pdbx_description
1 polymer ?
#
loop_
_entity_poly.entity_id
_entity_poly.type
_entity_poly.pdbx_seq_one_letter_code
_entity_poly.pdbx_strand_id
1 'polypeptide(L)' 'MEKLNKAIEKIKNDKSLNDFEKENAINHLKEWYEEKKSISYIEEKLEEIWEKILPILNEAGLI' A
#
# COMPACT_ATOMS: atom_id res chain seq x y z
N MET A 1 -0.79 -8.83 -5.81
CA MET A 1 -0.30 -8.96 -7.19
C MET A 1 -1.41 -9.17 -8.21
N GLU A 2 -2.35 -10.10 -8.00
CA GLU A 2 -3.42 -10.37 -8.98
C GLU A 2 -4.29 -9.14 -9.32
N LYS A 3 -4.66 -8.34 -8.31
CA LYS A 3 -5.43 -7.09 -8.51
C LYS A 3 -4.65 -6.02 -9.30
N LEU A 4 -3.34 -5.86 -9.01
CA LEU A 4 -2.46 -4.94 -9.74
C LEU A 4 -2.35 -5.35 -11.21
N ASN A 5 -2.12 -6.64 -11.49
CA ASN A 5 -2.01 -7.15 -12.86
C ASN A 5 -3.31 -6.94 -13.65
N LYS A 6 -4.48 -7.17 -13.03
CA LYS A 6 -5.79 -6.89 -13.65
C LYS A 6 -5.98 -5.40 -13.97
N ALA A 7 -5.51 -4.50 -13.10
CA ALA A 7 -5.59 -3.06 -13.35
C ALA A 7 -4.65 -2.61 -14.48
N ILE A 8 -3.41 -3.12 -14.50
CA ILE A 8 -2.45 -2.87 -15.59
C ILE A 8 -3.01 -3.33 -16.93
N GLU A 9 -3.59 -4.54 -16.99
CA GLU A 9 -4.19 -5.06 -18.22
C GLU A 9 -5.38 -4.22 -18.71
N LYS A 10 -6.19 -3.67 -17.80
CA LYS A 10 -7.26 -2.72 -18.19
C LYS A 10 -6.69 -1.46 -18.83
N ILE A 11 -5.62 -0.89 -18.26
CA ILE A 11 -4.98 0.33 -18.81
C ILE A 11 -4.38 0.05 -20.19
N LYS A 12 -3.68 -1.07 -20.38
CA LYS A 12 -3.09 -1.43 -21.67
C LYS A 12 -4.14 -1.54 -22.79
N ASN A 13 -5.27 -2.15 -22.47
CA ASN A 13 -6.37 -2.39 -23.42
C ASN A 13 -7.32 -1.20 -23.57
N ASP A 14 -7.11 -0.12 -22.82
CA ASP A 14 -7.92 1.08 -22.95
C ASP A 14 -7.68 1.76 -24.31
N LYS A 15 -8.76 2.17 -24.97
CA LYS A 15 -8.71 2.79 -26.31
C LYS A 15 -8.74 4.31 -26.26
N SER A 16 -9.06 4.90 -25.11
CA SER A 16 -9.13 6.35 -24.91
C SER A 16 -7.77 6.96 -24.58
N LEU A 17 -6.84 6.14 -24.07
CA LEU A 17 -5.47 6.56 -23.75
C LEU A 17 -4.51 6.29 -24.91
N ASN A 18 -3.60 7.23 -25.14
CA ASN A 18 -2.43 7.01 -26.00
C ASN A 18 -1.33 6.24 -25.26
N ASP A 19 -0.26 5.87 -25.98
CA ASP A 19 0.81 5.03 -25.43
C ASP A 19 1.56 5.70 -24.26
N PHE A 20 1.78 7.02 -24.33
CA PHE A 20 2.43 7.77 -23.26
C PHE A 20 1.56 7.81 -22.00
N GLU A 21 0.26 8.05 -22.14
CA GLU A 21 -0.68 8.05 -21.03
C GLU A 21 -0.80 6.68 -20.36
N LYS A 22 -0.79 5.60 -21.16
CA LYS A 22 -0.78 4.23 -20.65
C LYS A 22 0.48 3.92 -19.85
N GLU A 23 1.64 4.26 -20.41
CA GLU A 23 2.92 4.03 -19.75
C GLU A 23 2.99 4.78 -18.42
N ASN A 24 2.62 6.06 -18.42
CA ASN A 24 2.64 6.88 -17.22
C ASN A 24 1.65 6.37 -16.15
N ALA A 25 0.42 6.03 -16.54
CA ALA A 25 -0.57 5.48 -15.62
C ALA A 25 -0.14 4.14 -15.02
N ILE A 26 0.50 3.26 -15.81
CA ILE A 26 1.02 1.98 -15.32
C ILE A 26 2.17 2.21 -14.34
N ASN A 27 3.06 3.16 -14.61
CA ASN A 27 4.19 3.47 -13.71
C ASN A 27 3.70 4.01 -12.37
N HIS A 28 2.81 5.02 -12.37
CA HIS A 28 2.21 5.53 -11.13
C HIS A 28 1.46 4.45 -10.36
N LEU A 29 0.75 3.56 -11.04
CA LEU A 29 0.02 2.47 -10.37
C LEU A 29 0.96 1.49 -9.66
N LYS A 30 2.13 1.20 -10.24
CA LYS A 30 3.16 0.36 -9.62
C LYS A 30 3.79 1.06 -8.42
N GLU A 31 4.16 2.33 -8.57
CA GLU A 31 4.71 3.15 -7.48
C GLU A 31 3.75 3.17 -6.29
N TRP A 32 2.48 3.52 -6.52
CA TRP A 32 1.45 3.53 -5.50
C TRP A 32 1.28 2.17 -4.80
N TYR A 33 1.35 1.07 -5.55
CA TYR A 33 1.21 -0.27 -4.98
C TYR A 33 2.39 -0.65 -4.07
N GLU A 34 3.61 -0.28 -4.44
CA GLU A 34 4.78 -0.49 -3.59
C GLU A 34 4.76 0.42 -2.36
N GLU A 35 4.39 1.70 -2.51
CA GLU A 35 4.20 2.61 -1.38
C GLU A 35 3.18 2.06 -0.37
N LYS A 36 2.05 1.52 -0.87
CA LYS A 36 1.03 0.91 0.00
C LYS A 36 1.56 -0.29 0.78
N LYS A 37 2.39 -1.15 0.17
CA LYS A 37 3.06 -2.22 0.91
C LYS A 37 3.99 -1.68 1.99
N SER A 38 4.78 -0.65 1.68
CA SER A 38 5.68 -0.03 2.66
C SER A 38 4.91 0.56 3.84
N ILE A 39 3.76 1.21 3.58
CA ILE A 39 2.87 1.71 4.64
C ILE A 39 2.36 0.55 5.50
N SER A 40 1.84 -0.53 4.90
CA SER A 40 1.37 -1.69 5.67
C SER A 40 2.46 -2.33 6.51
N TYR A 41 3.70 -2.39 6.01
CA TYR A 41 4.83 -2.85 6.81
C TYR A 41 5.12 -1.94 8.01
N ILE A 42 5.00 -0.62 7.84
CA ILE A 42 5.15 0.33 8.95
C ILE A 42 4.02 0.16 9.97
N GLU A 43 2.78 -0.01 9.51
CA GLU A 43 1.61 -0.26 10.36
C GLU A 43 1.82 -1.51 11.22
N GLU A 44 2.25 -2.63 10.62
CA GLU A 44 2.58 -3.86 11.35
C GLU A 44 3.66 -3.61 12.43
N LYS A 45 4.70 -2.82 12.12
CA LYS A 45 5.74 -2.49 13.10
C LYS A 45 5.24 -1.58 14.22
N LEU A 46 4.32 -0.68 13.94
CA LEU A 46 3.69 0.14 14.97
C LEU A 46 2.80 -0.71 15.88
N GLU A 47 2.04 -1.66 15.33
CA GLU A 47 1.26 -2.62 16.11
C GLU A 47 2.17 -3.48 17.01
N GLU A 48 3.26 -4.04 16.48
CA GLU A 48 4.25 -4.80 17.29
C GLU A 48 4.83 -3.98 18.46
N ILE A 49 5.05 -2.67 18.25
CA ILE A 49 5.53 -1.77 19.31
C ILE A 49 4.40 -1.49 20.30
N TRP A 50 3.20 -1.25 19.81
CA TRP A 50 2.02 -0.96 20.64
C TRP A 50 1.71 -2.13 21.58
N GLU A 51 1.76 -3.37 21.09
CA GLU A 51 1.57 -4.58 21.90
C GLU A 51 2.57 -4.67 23.07
N LYS A 52 3.80 -4.16 22.90
CA LYS A 52 4.81 -4.12 23.97
C LYS A 52 4.57 -2.99 24.97
N ILE A 53 4.02 -1.87 24.51
CA ILE A 53 3.74 -0.70 25.34
C ILE A 53 2.43 -0.90 26.14
N LEU A 54 1.45 -1.60 25.57
CA LEU A 54 0.14 -1.85 26.18
C LEU A 54 0.22 -2.35 27.64
N PRO A 55 1.00 -3.40 27.99
CA PRO A 55 1.11 -3.85 29.38
C PRO A 55 1.73 -2.80 30.31
N ILE A 56 2.70 -2.00 29.83
CA ILE A 56 3.34 -0.94 30.61
C ILE A 56 2.32 0.15 30.96
N LEU A 57 1.47 0.53 30.00
CA LEU A 57 0.42 1.52 30.22
C LEU A 57 -0.65 1.00 31.20
N ASN A 58 -1.02 -0.27 31.09
CA ASN A 58 -1.97 -0.93 31.99
C ASN A 58 -1.40 -1.03 33.43
N GLU A 59 -0.12 -1.41 33.58
CA GLU A 59 0.57 -1.42 34.88
C GLU A 59 0.65 -0.01 35.51
N ALA A 60 0.78 1.02 34.68
CA ALA A 60 0.77 2.41 35.12
C ALA A 60 -0.64 2.97 35.40
N GLY A 61 -1.71 2.21 35.13
CA GLY A 61 -3.10 2.63 35.30
C GLY A 61 -3.54 3.74 34.33
N LEU A 62 -2.90 3.85 33.17
CA LEU A 62 -3.20 4.86 32.15
C LEU A 62 -4.29 4.42 31.17
N ILE A 63 -4.53 3.10 31.07
CA ILE A 63 -5.57 2.44 30.29
C ILE A 63 -6.11 1.24 31.05
#